data_AF-A0AA43ZU26-F1
#
_entry.id   AF-A0AA43ZU26-F1
#
_cell.length_a   1.000
_cell.length_b   1.000
_cell.length_c   1.000
_cell.angle_alpha   90.00
_cell.angle_beta   90.00
_cell.angle_gamma   90.00
#
_symmetry.space_group_name_H-M   'P 1'
#
loop_
_entity.id
_entity.type
_entity.pdbx_description
1 polymer ?
#
loop_
_entity_poly.entity_id
_entity_poly.type
_entity_poly.pdbx_seq_one_letter_code
_entity_poly.pdbx_strand_id
1 'polypeptide(L)'
;MVNSWNSFSEYIIKNYKDANKIIEIAVGNYTKTAEDIEKKIKGNILLTDIKFTNNNIIDDITNPKIELYENADLLYSIRPPEELQPYMVKLSDKIDTDLIIKPYSSEFLNITIRNKFKLINYKKTSFYLKKGGK
;
A
#
# COMPACT_ATOMS: atom_id res chain seq x y z
N MET A 1 -13.73 -18.34 -7.67
CA MET A 1 -12.30 -18.55 -8.01
C MET A 1 -11.45 -17.55 -7.23
N VAL A 2 -10.45 -18.01 -6.48
CA VAL A 2 -9.48 -17.13 -5.80
C VAL A 2 -8.47 -16.63 -6.83
N ASN A 3 -8.36 -15.31 -7.00
CA ASN A 3 -7.36 -14.65 -7.85
C ASN A 3 -6.28 -13.96 -6.97
N SER A 4 -5.27 -13.36 -7.61
CA SER A 4 -4.15 -12.70 -6.91
C SER A 4 -4.61 -11.52 -6.04
N TRP A 5 -5.59 -10.75 -6.52
CA TRP A 5 -6.16 -9.59 -5.84
C TRP A 5 -6.90 -9.99 -4.54
N ASN A 6 -7.76 -11.00 -4.63
CA ASN A 6 -8.46 -11.53 -3.46
C ASN A 6 -7.48 -12.07 -2.41
N SER A 7 -6.41 -12.74 -2.86
CA SER A 7 -5.36 -13.23 -1.95
C SER A 7 -4.62 -12.08 -1.26
N PHE A 8 -4.43 -10.96 -1.95
CA PHE A 8 -3.78 -9.77 -1.41
C PHE A 8 -4.66 -9.06 -0.37
N SER A 9 -5.92 -8.79 -0.70
CA SER A 9 -6.88 -8.24 0.27
C SER A 9 -6.99 -9.13 1.51
N GLU A 10 -7.07 -10.46 1.33
CA GLU A 10 -7.12 -11.40 2.44
C GLU A 10 -5.88 -11.35 3.33
N TYR A 11 -4.69 -11.19 2.74
CA TYR A 11 -3.47 -11.00 3.51
C TYR A 11 -3.55 -9.74 4.38
N ILE A 12 -3.97 -8.61 3.81
CA ILE A 12 -4.10 -7.35 4.57
C ILE A 12 -5.13 -7.53 5.68
N ILE A 13 -6.32 -8.03 5.37
CA ILE A 13 -7.39 -8.27 6.36
C ILE A 13 -6.90 -9.16 7.50
N LYS A 14 -6.12 -10.21 7.22
CA LYS A 14 -5.64 -11.13 8.25
C LYS A 14 -4.57 -10.51 9.16
N ASN A 15 -3.64 -9.74 8.60
CA ASN A 15 -2.46 -9.24 9.32
C ASN A 15 -2.65 -7.82 9.89
N TYR A 16 -3.61 -7.07 9.37
CA TYR A 16 -3.93 -5.69 9.75
C TYR A 16 -5.41 -5.56 10.16
N LYS A 17 -6.02 -6.63 10.70
CA LYS A 17 -7.43 -6.65 11.12
C LYS A 17 -7.79 -5.55 12.14
N ASP A 18 -6.82 -5.22 13.00
CA ASP A 18 -6.94 -4.25 14.10
C ASP A 18 -6.36 -2.88 13.72
N ALA A 19 -5.97 -2.67 12.45
CA ALA A 19 -5.52 -1.37 11.97
C ALA A 19 -6.66 -0.35 12.09
N ASN A 20 -6.32 0.82 12.62
CA ASN A 20 -7.19 1.99 12.68
C ASN A 20 -7.16 2.78 11.38
N LYS A 21 -6.02 2.79 10.69
CA LYS A 21 -5.81 3.58 9.47
C LYS A 21 -4.90 2.86 8.48
N ILE A 22 -5.43 2.55 7.30
CA ILE A 22 -4.69 2.03 6.16
C ILE A 22 -4.74 3.05 5.02
N ILE A 23 -3.65 3.23 4.29
CA ILE A 23 -3.62 4.17 3.16
C ILE A 23 -3.15 3.45 1.89
N GLU A 24 -3.96 3.55 0.83
CA GLU A 24 -3.57 3.18 -0.52
C GLU A 24 -2.97 4.40 -1.24
N ILE A 25 -1.76 4.23 -1.77
CA ILE A 25 -1.02 5.25 -2.51
C ILE A 25 -1.08 4.95 -4.00
N ALA A 26 -1.37 5.98 -4.80
CA ALA A 26 -1.51 5.90 -6.25
C ALA A 26 -2.59 4.87 -6.67
N VAL A 27 -3.80 5.01 -6.11
CA VAL A 27 -4.91 4.06 -6.34
C VAL A 27 -5.38 4.03 -7.80
N GLY A 28 -5.20 5.13 -8.54
CA GLY A 28 -5.73 5.29 -9.89
C GLY A 28 -7.21 4.95 -9.99
N ASN A 29 -7.57 4.13 -10.98
CA ASN A 29 -8.96 3.78 -11.26
C ASN A 29 -9.44 2.47 -10.60
N TYR A 30 -8.58 1.77 -9.84
CA TYR A 30 -8.89 0.43 -9.32
C TYR A 30 -9.01 0.45 -7.79
N THR A 31 -10.21 0.68 -7.27
CA THR A 31 -10.50 0.75 -5.83
C THR A 31 -10.93 -0.58 -5.21
N LYS A 32 -11.08 -1.62 -6.02
CA LYS A 32 -11.73 -2.86 -5.59
C LYS A 32 -11.02 -3.55 -4.42
N THR A 33 -9.69 -3.49 -4.39
CA THR A 33 -8.90 -4.04 -3.28
C THR A 33 -9.18 -3.29 -1.98
N ALA A 34 -9.15 -1.96 -1.99
CA ALA A 34 -9.51 -1.15 -0.82
C ALA A 34 -10.93 -1.44 -0.35
N GLU A 35 -11.91 -1.44 -1.25
CA GLU A 35 -13.32 -1.73 -0.90
C GLU A 35 -13.51 -3.09 -0.23
N ASP A 36 -12.75 -4.10 -0.66
CA ASP A 36 -12.84 -5.44 -0.08
C ASP A 36 -12.18 -5.51 1.31
N ILE A 37 -11.12 -4.73 1.55
CA ILE A 37 -10.46 -4.61 2.87
C ILE A 37 -11.35 -3.81 3.83
N GLU A 38 -11.88 -2.66 3.38
CA GLU A 38 -12.71 -1.74 4.18
C GLU A 38 -13.93 -2.44 4.77
N LYS A 39 -14.56 -3.34 4.01
CA LYS A 39 -15.71 -4.14 4.49
C LYS A 39 -15.39 -5.12 5.63
N LYS A 40 -14.11 -5.33 5.95
CA LYS A 40 -13.65 -6.42 6.82
C LYS A 40 -12.78 -5.95 7.98
N ILE A 41 -12.20 -4.75 7.90
CA ILE A 41 -11.46 -4.14 9.01
C ILE A 41 -12.36 -3.18 9.80
N LYS A 42 -11.97 -2.84 11.03
CA LYS A 42 -12.69 -1.85 11.84
C LYS A 42 -12.23 -0.41 11.57
N GLY A 43 -10.98 -0.24 11.13
CA GLY A 43 -10.41 1.06 10.83
C GLY A 43 -10.86 1.63 9.49
N ASN A 44 -10.28 2.77 9.15
CA ASN A 44 -10.56 3.49 7.91
C ASN A 44 -9.51 3.20 6.85
N ILE A 45 -9.93 3.21 5.58
CA ILE A 45 -9.04 3.20 4.44
C ILE A 45 -9.09 4.55 3.75
N LEU A 46 -7.92 5.17 3.56
CA LEU A 46 -7.78 6.39 2.76
C LEU A 46 -7.13 6.05 1.43
N LEU A 47 -7.66 6.63 0.36
CA LEU A 47 -7.11 6.49 -0.98
C LEU A 47 -6.44 7.81 -1.37
N THR A 48 -5.23 7.73 -1.90
CA THR A 48 -4.47 8.90 -2.36
C THR A 48 -4.02 8.70 -3.80
N ASP A 49 -4.07 9.77 -4.59
CA ASP A 49 -3.54 9.80 -5.96
C ASP A 49 -3.27 11.25 -6.37
N ILE A 50 -2.40 11.47 -7.35
CA ILE A 50 -2.12 12.80 -7.90
C ILE A 50 -3.32 13.37 -8.67
N LYS A 51 -4.25 12.52 -9.12
CA LYS A 51 -5.49 12.92 -9.79
C LYS A 51 -6.71 12.40 -9.02
N PHE A 52 -7.79 13.16 -9.04
CA PHE A 52 -9.06 12.69 -8.52
C PHE A 52 -9.72 11.74 -9.53
N THR A 53 -9.95 10.49 -9.14
CA THR A 53 -10.51 9.43 -9.99
C THR A 53 -11.68 8.73 -9.32
N ASN A 54 -11.56 8.34 -8.04
CA ASN A 54 -12.55 7.53 -7.34
C ASN A 54 -12.63 7.89 -5.85
N ASN A 55 -13.17 9.06 -5.52
CA ASN A 55 -13.30 9.53 -4.12
C ASN A 55 -11.99 9.52 -3.32
N ASN A 56 -10.85 9.56 -4.00
CA ASN A 56 -9.53 9.64 -3.37
C ASN A 56 -9.21 11.08 -2.97
N ILE A 57 -8.30 11.22 -2.02
CA ILE A 57 -7.69 12.49 -1.67
C ILE A 57 -6.62 12.80 -2.72
N ILE A 58 -6.62 14.02 -3.25
CA ILE A 58 -5.56 14.49 -4.15
C ILE A 58 -4.30 14.76 -3.32
N ASP A 59 -3.26 13.97 -3.55
CA ASP A 59 -1.94 14.12 -2.92
C ASP A 59 -0.83 13.62 -3.86
N ASP A 60 0.29 14.35 -3.89
CA ASP A 60 1.45 13.97 -4.69
C ASP A 60 2.46 13.24 -3.79
N ILE A 61 2.68 11.96 -4.03
CA ILE A 61 3.62 11.15 -3.25
C ILE A 61 5.06 11.65 -3.30
N THR A 62 5.43 12.43 -4.32
CA THR A 62 6.77 13.05 -4.42
C THR A 62 6.94 14.23 -3.47
N ASN A 63 5.83 14.86 -3.05
CA ASN A 63 5.76 15.92 -2.05
C ASN A 63 4.48 15.79 -1.18
N PRO A 64 4.41 14.75 -0.32
CA PRO A 64 3.16 14.36 0.32
C PRO A 64 2.81 15.28 1.49
N LYS A 65 1.51 15.55 1.67
CA LYS A 65 0.99 16.21 2.88
C LYS A 65 1.02 15.23 4.05
N ILE A 66 2.08 15.30 4.86
CA ILE A 66 2.39 14.32 5.92
C ILE A 66 1.23 14.10 6.89
N GLU A 67 0.47 15.14 7.23
CA GLU A 67 -0.71 15.09 8.10
C GLU A 67 -1.74 14.04 7.64
N LEU A 68 -1.86 13.80 6.32
CA LEU A 68 -2.74 12.76 5.77
C LEU A 68 -2.30 11.36 6.17
N TYR A 69 -1.00 11.16 6.39
CA TYR A 69 -0.39 9.85 6.61
C TYR A 69 -0.08 9.56 8.08
N GLU A 70 -0.14 10.56 8.96
CA GLU A 70 0.11 10.37 10.38
C GLU A 70 -0.77 9.26 10.97
N ASN A 71 -0.17 8.47 11.87
CA ASN A 71 -0.81 7.34 12.55
C ASN A 71 -1.36 6.25 11.61
N ALA A 72 -0.88 6.16 10.37
CA ALA A 72 -1.17 5.01 9.52
C ALA A 72 -0.49 3.74 10.07
N ASP A 73 -1.26 2.66 10.15
CA ASP A 73 -0.78 1.33 10.54
C ASP A 73 -0.21 0.57 9.34
N LEU A 74 -0.62 0.95 8.12
CA LEU A 74 -0.14 0.39 6.87
C LEU A 74 -0.25 1.41 5.74
N LEU A 75 0.85 1.56 4.98
CA LEU A 75 0.83 2.08 3.62
C LEU A 75 0.89 0.92 2.64
N TYR A 76 0.09 0.97 1.57
CA TYR A 76 0.30 0.07 0.45
C TYR A 76 0.11 0.75 -0.89
N SER A 77 0.72 0.18 -1.92
CA SER A 77 0.48 0.59 -3.30
C SER A 77 0.49 -0.62 -4.22
N ILE A 78 -0.42 -0.61 -5.19
CA ILE A 78 -0.54 -1.67 -6.17
C ILE A 78 -0.09 -1.16 -7.54
N ARG A 79 0.90 -1.85 -8.11
CA ARG A 79 1.57 -1.52 -9.38
C ARG A 79 2.10 -0.08 -9.41
N PRO A 80 2.79 0.41 -8.36
CA PRO A 80 3.41 1.72 -8.44
C PRO A 80 4.54 1.70 -9.48
N PRO A 81 4.64 2.75 -10.32
CA PRO A 81 5.82 3.00 -11.15
C PRO A 81 7.11 2.94 -10.33
N GLU A 82 8.17 2.39 -10.91
CA GLU A 82 9.46 2.17 -10.23
C GLU A 82 10.04 3.46 -9.64
N GLU A 83 9.82 4.59 -10.33
CA GLU A 83 10.31 5.91 -9.95
C GLU A 83 9.62 6.47 -8.69
N LEU A 84 8.39 6.03 -8.40
CA LEU A 84 7.62 6.50 -7.24
C LEU A 84 7.92 5.70 -5.97
N GLN A 85 8.42 4.46 -6.11
CA GLN A 85 8.66 3.57 -4.98
C GLN A 85 9.64 4.16 -3.93
N PRO A 86 10.74 4.85 -4.29
CA PRO A 86 11.61 5.50 -3.31
C PRO A 86 10.90 6.57 -2.46
N TYR A 87 9.94 7.29 -3.02
CA TYR A 87 9.17 8.30 -2.28
C TYR A 87 8.21 7.65 -1.28
N MET A 88 7.59 6.52 -1.65
CA MET A 88 6.76 5.72 -0.74
C MET A 88 7.60 5.18 0.44
N VAL A 89 8.81 4.71 0.15
CA VAL A 89 9.76 4.28 1.19
C VAL A 89 10.11 5.43 2.12
N LYS A 90 10.49 6.60 1.58
CA LYS A 90 10.81 7.81 2.36
C LYS A 90 9.64 8.23 3.26
N LEU A 91 8.41 8.15 2.75
CA LEU A 91 7.21 8.44 3.52
C LEU A 91 7.02 7.42 4.64
N SER A 92 7.12 6.12 4.36
CA SER A 92 7.01 5.06 5.37
C SER A 92 8.07 5.17 6.46
N ASP A 93 9.30 5.55 6.09
CA ASP A 93 10.41 5.80 7.02
C ASP A 93 10.11 7.03 7.90
N LYS A 94 9.52 8.08 7.32
CA LYS A 94 9.22 9.33 8.03
C LYS A 94 8.13 9.20 9.08
N ILE A 95 7.10 8.40 8.83
CA ILE A 95 5.99 8.18 9.77
C ILE A 95 6.11 6.87 10.57
N ASP A 96 7.21 6.15 10.34
CA ASP A 96 7.55 4.86 10.93
C ASP A 96 6.40 3.84 10.84
N THR A 97 6.10 3.38 9.63
CA THR A 97 4.99 2.45 9.36
C THR A 97 5.37 1.37 8.34
N ASP A 98 4.58 0.30 8.33
CA ASP A 98 4.70 -0.77 7.35
C ASP A 98 4.38 -0.25 5.95
N LEU A 99 5.13 -0.73 4.95
CA LEU A 99 4.91 -0.45 3.54
C LEU A 99 4.84 -1.74 2.74
N ILE A 100 3.73 -1.92 2.02
CA ILE A 100 3.55 -3.01 1.07
C ILE A 100 3.56 -2.47 -0.37
N ILE A 101 4.44 -3.01 -1.20
CA ILE A 101 4.43 -2.76 -2.65
C ILE A 101 4.06 -4.05 -3.36
N LYS A 102 2.95 -4.02 -4.10
CA LYS A 102 2.50 -5.13 -4.96
C LYS A 102 2.74 -4.76 -6.43
N PRO A 103 3.89 -5.10 -7.04
CA PRO A 103 4.14 -4.80 -8.44
C PRO A 103 3.32 -5.69 -9.38
N TYR A 104 3.37 -5.41 -10.69
CA TYR A 104 2.92 -6.38 -11.69
C TYR A 104 3.80 -7.64 -11.65
N SER A 105 3.31 -8.79 -12.12
CA SER A 105 4.02 -10.07 -11.95
C SER A 105 5.40 -10.13 -12.61
N SER A 106 5.64 -9.29 -13.63
CA SER A 106 6.93 -9.16 -14.33
C SER A 106 7.74 -7.93 -13.92
N GLU A 107 7.23 -7.11 -13.00
CA GLU A 107 7.89 -5.91 -12.51
C GLU A 107 8.67 -6.19 -11.23
N PHE A 108 9.76 -5.45 -11.04
CA PHE A 108 10.61 -5.57 -9.87
C PHE A 108 10.53 -4.31 -9.01
N LEU A 109 10.98 -4.42 -7.76
CA LEU A 109 11.24 -3.24 -6.95
C LEU A 109 12.38 -2.44 -7.55
N ASN A 110 12.34 -1.12 -7.33
CA ASN A 110 13.45 -0.24 -7.59
C ASN A 110 14.72 -0.78 -6.90
N ILE A 111 15.81 -0.88 -7.65
CA ILE A 111 17.05 -1.51 -7.21
C ILE A 111 17.61 -0.87 -5.93
N THR A 112 17.41 0.44 -5.75
CA THR A 112 17.97 1.22 -4.64
C THR A 112 17.28 0.95 -3.30
N ILE A 113 16.01 0.50 -3.33
CA ILE A 113 15.21 0.22 -2.13
C ILE A 113 15.02 -1.26 -1.87
N ARG A 114 15.35 -2.13 -2.84
CA ARG A 114 15.02 -3.55 -2.81
C ARG A 114 15.52 -4.25 -1.54
N ASN A 115 16.68 -3.87 -1.03
CA ASN A 115 17.28 -4.41 0.19
C ASN A 115 16.47 -4.11 1.47
N LYS A 116 15.55 -3.13 1.45
CA LYS A 116 14.68 -2.80 2.58
C LYS A 116 13.44 -3.69 2.68
N PHE A 117 13.16 -4.50 1.66
CA PHE A 117 11.93 -5.29 1.56
C PHE A 117 12.19 -6.79 1.69
N LYS A 118 11.21 -7.48 2.26
CA LYS A 118 11.09 -8.94 2.21
C LYS A 118 10.03 -9.31 1.17
N LEU A 119 10.34 -10.27 0.31
CA LEU A 119 9.36 -10.87 -0.59
C LEU A 119 8.43 -11.78 0.21
N ILE A 120 7.13 -11.54 0.15
CA ILE A 120 6.09 -12.35 0.77
C ILE A 120 5.34 -13.10 -0.32
N ASN A 121 5.22 -14.42 -0.15
CA ASN A 121 4.37 -15.28 -0.98
C ASN A 121 3.16 -15.69 -0.14
N TYR A 122 1.96 -15.32 -0.59
CA TYR A 122 0.71 -15.64 0.09
C TYR A 122 -0.33 -16.15 -0.91
N LYS A 123 -0.66 -17.45 -0.83
CA LYS A 123 -1.58 -18.12 -1.75
C LYS A 123 -1.20 -17.86 -3.21
N LYS A 124 -2.05 -17.13 -3.97
CA LYS A 124 -1.84 -16.80 -5.39
C LYS A 124 -1.32 -15.38 -5.62
N THR A 125 -0.71 -14.76 -4.60
CA THR A 125 -0.11 -13.42 -4.72
C THR A 125 1.29 -13.40 -4.12
N SER A 126 2.11 -12.55 -4.70
CA SER A 126 3.41 -12.18 -4.17
C SER A 126 3.51 -10.66 -4.13
N PHE A 127 4.15 -10.14 -3.10
CA PHE A 127 4.34 -8.70 -2.89
C PHE A 127 5.53 -8.48 -1.95
N TYR A 128 5.97 -7.24 -1.85
CA TYR A 128 7.11 -6.87 -1.03
C TYR A 128 6.63 -6.12 0.20
N LEU A 129 7.10 -6.55 1.37
CA LEU A 129 6.81 -5.92 2.66
C LEU A 129 8.08 -5.34 3.25
N LYS A 130 8.04 -4.04 3.57
CA LYS A 130 8.98 -3.36 4.46
C LYS A 130 8.27 -3.13 5.78
N LYS A 131 8.90 -3.54 6.88
CA LYS A 131 8.39 -3.28 8.24
C LYS A 131 8.76 -1.88 8.71
N GLY A 132 7.83 -1.22 9.39
CA GLY A 132 8.12 -0.09 10.28
C GLY A 132 8.79 -0.56 11.56
N GLY A 133 9.23 0.39 12.38
CA GLY A 133 9.85 0.18 13.69
C GLY A 133 8.88 0.18 14.87
N LYS A 134 7.60 0.49 14.63
CA LYS A 134 6.52 0.44 15.64
C LYS A 134 6.13 -0.98 16.05
#